data_AF-A0A949HX64-F1
#
_entry.id   AF-A0A949HX64-F1
#
_cell.length_a   1.000
_cell.length_b   1.000
_cell.length_c   1.000
_cell.angle_alpha   90.00
_cell.angle_beta   90.00
_cell.angle_gamma   90.00
#
_symmetry.space_group_name_H-M   'P 1'
#
loop_
_entity.id
_entity.type
_entity.pdbx_description
1 polymer ?
#
loop_
_entity_poly.entity_id
_entity_poly.type
_entity_poly.pdbx_seq_one_letter_code
_entity_poly.pdbx_strand_id
1 'polypeptide(L)'
;AEALDATIIAANISRSVIDLNRDPSGVSLYPGQATTGLCPTETFDGESLYNKGVTPDEAEIARRRETYFMPYHNALRVEIERIHALHGRVVLYDCHSIRSHIPRLFEGELPQFNIGTNDGKSCDEAVQTLVQRACAESGFSYVVNGRFKGGWITRHYGEPARNIHAIQMELGCRGYMDEPLPVDEANWPTPLKRPALIQPVLETILKGLCA
;
A
#
# COMPACT_ATOMS: atom_id res chain seq x y z
N ALA A 1 -1.96 6.32 -15.13
CA ALA A 1 -3.29 5.73 -14.92
C ALA A 1 -4.27 6.23 -15.97
N GLU A 2 -4.55 7.54 -16.07
CA GLU A 2 -5.42 8.09 -17.12
C GLU A 2 -4.96 7.71 -18.54
N ALA A 3 -3.67 7.89 -18.84
CA ALA A 3 -3.10 7.50 -20.14
C ALA A 3 -3.10 5.98 -20.41
N LEU A 4 -3.44 5.16 -19.41
CA LEU A 4 -3.49 3.69 -19.51
C LEU A 4 -4.92 3.16 -19.43
N ASP A 5 -5.93 4.05 -19.41
CA ASP A 5 -7.34 3.70 -19.16
C ASP A 5 -7.54 2.84 -17.89
N ALA A 6 -6.68 3.06 -16.89
CA ALA A 6 -6.73 2.31 -15.64
C ALA A 6 -7.77 2.89 -14.69
N THR A 7 -8.57 2.02 -14.07
CA THR A 7 -9.49 2.41 -12.99
C THR A 7 -8.71 2.75 -11.72
N ILE A 8 -9.03 3.87 -11.07
CA ILE A 8 -8.42 4.30 -9.83
C ILE A 8 -9.47 4.31 -8.72
N ILE A 9 -9.17 3.65 -7.61
CA ILE A 9 -9.91 3.79 -6.37
C ILE A 9 -8.98 4.39 -5.32
N ALA A 10 -9.37 5.55 -4.79
CA ALA A 10 -8.62 6.26 -3.77
C ALA A 10 -9.46 6.43 -2.51
N ALA A 11 -8.82 6.29 -1.35
CA ALA A 11 -9.43 6.61 -0.08
C ALA A 11 -9.52 8.13 0.10
N ASN A 12 -10.69 8.63 0.48
CA ASN A 12 -10.90 10.06 0.77
C ASN A 12 -10.83 10.35 2.29
N ILE A 13 -10.33 9.39 3.06
CA ILE A 13 -10.15 9.49 4.51
C ILE A 13 -8.71 9.15 4.89
N SER A 14 -8.24 9.74 5.98
CA SER A 14 -6.92 9.40 6.50
C SER A 14 -6.91 7.98 7.07
N ARG A 15 -5.81 7.24 6.84
CA ARG A 15 -5.57 5.93 7.48
C ARG A 15 -5.55 6.00 9.01
N SER A 16 -5.31 7.19 9.58
CA SER A 16 -5.38 7.41 11.04
C SER A 16 -6.81 7.29 11.59
N VAL A 17 -7.83 7.42 10.72
CA VAL A 17 -9.24 7.17 11.09
C VAL A 17 -9.49 5.66 11.07
N ILE A 18 -9.22 5.01 9.95
CA ILE A 18 -9.29 3.56 9.77
C ILE A 18 -8.38 3.15 8.61
N ASP A 19 -7.55 2.14 8.82
CA ASP A 19 -6.62 1.62 7.82
C ASP A 19 -7.34 0.58 6.95
N LEU A 20 -7.65 0.98 5.72
CA LEU A 20 -8.35 0.18 4.73
C LEU A 20 -7.51 -0.99 4.19
N ASN A 21 -6.24 -1.12 4.59
CA ASN A 21 -5.37 -2.24 4.23
C ASN A 21 -5.04 -3.14 5.44
N ARG A 22 -5.87 -3.12 6.49
CA ARG A 22 -5.81 -4.03 7.65
C ARG A 22 -6.94 -5.05 7.63
N ASP A 23 -6.68 -6.21 8.24
CA ASP A 23 -7.70 -7.23 8.44
C ASP A 23 -8.83 -6.65 9.32
N PRO A 24 -10.10 -6.67 8.85
CA PRO A 24 -11.22 -6.10 9.58
C PRO A 24 -11.56 -6.85 10.87
N SER A 25 -11.04 -8.05 11.08
CA SER A 25 -11.13 -8.80 12.35
C SER A 25 -10.13 -8.31 13.41
N GLY A 26 -9.11 -7.53 13.01
CA GLY A 26 -8.07 -7.02 13.91
C GLY A 26 -6.87 -7.96 14.09
N VAL A 27 -6.83 -9.11 13.42
CA VAL A 27 -5.69 -10.02 13.47
C VAL A 27 -4.46 -9.39 12.81
N SER A 28 -3.33 -9.36 13.52
CA SER A 28 -2.08 -8.85 12.98
C SER A 28 -1.49 -9.81 11.94
N LEU A 29 -1.09 -9.26 10.80
CA LEU A 29 -0.41 -9.99 9.72
C LEU A 29 1.09 -10.22 10.00
N TYR A 30 1.65 -9.54 11.01
CA TYR A 30 3.07 -9.62 11.36
C TYR A 30 3.25 -9.92 12.86
N PRO A 31 3.02 -11.17 13.30
CA PRO A 31 3.20 -11.54 14.70
C PRO A 31 4.60 -11.21 15.22
N GLY A 32 4.68 -10.53 16.37
CA GLY A 32 5.94 -10.16 17.00
C GLY A 32 6.64 -8.92 16.42
N GLN A 33 6.05 -8.26 15.42
CA GLN A 33 6.53 -6.98 14.90
C GLN A 33 5.63 -5.83 15.36
N ALA A 34 6.20 -4.63 15.45
CA ALA A 34 5.40 -3.42 15.66
C ALA A 34 4.47 -3.21 14.45
N THR A 35 3.17 -3.10 14.72
CA THR A 35 2.15 -2.85 13.70
C THR A 35 1.11 -1.90 14.24
N THR A 36 0.50 -1.11 13.36
CA THR A 36 -0.70 -0.35 13.69
C THR A 36 -1.97 -1.20 13.47
N GLY A 37 -3.00 -0.97 14.29
CA GLY A 37 -4.29 -1.65 14.18
C GLY A 37 -5.22 -1.10 13.09
N LEU A 38 -6.39 -1.74 12.94
CA LEU A 38 -7.44 -1.33 12.00
C LEU A 38 -7.87 0.13 12.21
N CYS A 39 -8.12 0.53 13.46
CA CYS A 39 -8.24 1.92 13.86
C CYS A 39 -7.00 2.26 14.69
N PRO A 40 -5.95 2.84 14.08
CA PRO A 40 -4.68 3.04 14.75
C PRO A 40 -4.82 4.05 15.89
N THR A 41 -4.21 3.77 17.04
CA THR A 41 -4.17 4.67 18.21
C THR A 41 -2.85 5.42 18.36
N GLU A 42 -1.87 5.07 17.52
CA GLU A 42 -0.50 5.60 17.56
C GLU A 42 0.08 5.73 16.13
N THR A 43 1.06 6.62 15.98
CA THR A 43 1.83 6.78 14.75
C THR A 43 2.78 5.60 14.52
N PHE A 44 3.40 5.53 13.35
CA PHE A 44 4.47 4.56 13.11
C PHE A 44 5.70 4.76 14.00
N ASP A 45 5.87 5.94 14.60
CA ASP A 45 6.93 6.21 15.59
C ASP A 45 6.50 5.85 17.03
N GLY A 46 5.21 5.52 17.25
CA GLY A 46 4.66 5.15 18.56
C GLY A 46 4.10 6.31 19.37
N GLU A 47 3.92 7.48 18.75
CA GLU A 47 3.29 8.63 19.38
C GLU A 47 1.77 8.47 19.41
N SER A 48 1.12 8.84 20.52
CA SER A 48 -0.34 8.72 20.64
C SER A 48 -1.06 9.64 19.66
N LEU A 49 -2.01 9.09 18.91
CA LEU A 49 -2.90 9.87 18.02
C LEU A 49 -4.08 10.50 18.77
N TYR A 50 -4.37 10.02 19.99
CA TYR A 50 -5.53 10.43 20.77
C TYR A 50 -5.10 10.97 22.13
N ASN A 51 -5.92 11.87 22.66
CA ASN A 51 -5.85 12.24 24.07
C ASN A 51 -6.12 11.00 24.94
N LYS A 52 -5.51 10.98 26.13
CA LYS A 52 -5.63 9.87 27.08
C LYS A 52 -7.11 9.56 27.36
N GLY A 53 -7.51 8.32 27.13
CA GLY A 53 -8.88 7.83 27.38
C GLY A 53 -9.88 8.11 26.26
N VAL A 54 -9.45 8.64 25.11
CA VAL A 54 -10.33 9.00 23.98
C VAL A 54 -10.03 8.13 22.73
N THR A 55 -9.57 6.90 22.92
CA THR A 55 -9.34 5.96 21.81
C THR A 55 -10.65 5.38 21.29
N PRO A 56 -10.74 4.96 20.01
CA PRO A 56 -11.91 4.28 19.47
C PRO A 56 -12.26 3.02 20.28
N ASP A 57 -13.49 2.97 20.79
CA ASP A 57 -14.05 1.76 21.39
C ASP A 57 -14.64 0.83 20.31
N GLU A 58 -15.21 -0.31 20.74
CA GLU A 58 -15.78 -1.29 19.81
C GLU A 58 -16.92 -0.71 18.95
N ALA A 59 -17.75 0.17 19.53
CA ALA A 59 -18.86 0.81 18.83
C ALA A 59 -18.36 1.81 17.78
N GLU A 60 -17.35 2.60 18.12
CA GLU A 60 -16.67 3.52 17.21
C GLU A 60 -15.98 2.78 16.06
N ILE A 61 -15.27 1.69 16.36
CA ILE A 61 -14.62 0.84 15.35
C ILE A 61 -15.67 0.23 14.42
N ALA A 62 -16.77 -0.31 14.96
CA ALA A 62 -17.86 -0.86 14.17
C ALA A 62 -18.48 0.19 13.24
N ARG A 63 -18.72 1.41 13.74
CA ARG A 63 -19.21 2.52 12.92
C ARG A 63 -18.24 2.84 11.79
N ARG A 64 -16.94 3.00 12.07
CA ARG A 64 -15.91 3.29 11.04
C ARG A 64 -15.81 2.19 9.98
N ARG A 65 -15.96 0.92 10.39
CA ARG A 65 -16.02 -0.21 9.45
C ARG A 65 -17.19 -0.06 8.48
N GLU A 66 -18.39 0.18 8.99
CA GLU A 66 -19.58 0.34 8.15
C GLU A 66 -19.51 1.59 7.27
N THR A 67 -19.06 2.72 7.82
CA THR A 67 -19.05 4.00 7.10
C THR A 67 -17.94 4.07 6.04
N TYR A 68 -16.77 3.46 6.28
CA TYR A 68 -15.58 3.69 5.45
C TYR A 68 -14.98 2.42 4.87
N PHE A 69 -14.80 1.38 5.69
CA PHE A 69 -14.16 0.14 5.25
C PHE A 69 -15.02 -0.61 4.23
N MET A 70 -16.27 -0.89 4.59
CA MET A 70 -17.18 -1.66 3.76
C MET A 70 -17.44 -1.00 2.39
N PRO A 71 -17.70 0.32 2.29
CA PRO A 71 -17.90 0.96 0.99
C PRO A 71 -16.66 0.94 0.10
N TYR A 72 -15.47 1.17 0.68
CA TYR A 72 -14.20 1.11 -0.07
C TYR A 72 -13.95 -0.29 -0.63
N HIS A 73 -14.10 -1.32 0.21
CA HIS A 73 -13.92 -2.71 -0.21
C HIS A 73 -14.99 -3.21 -1.17
N ASN A 74 -16.22 -2.69 -1.06
CA ASN A 74 -17.27 -2.96 -2.03
C ASN A 74 -16.93 -2.35 -3.40
N ALA A 75 -16.42 -1.12 -3.44
CA ALA A 75 -15.97 -0.49 -4.69
C ALA A 75 -14.83 -1.28 -5.35
N LEU A 76 -13.81 -1.69 -4.57
CA LEU A 76 -12.74 -2.56 -5.05
C LEU A 76 -13.29 -3.85 -5.67
N ARG A 77 -14.16 -4.56 -4.95
CA ARG A 77 -14.76 -5.80 -5.44
C ARG A 77 -15.55 -5.59 -6.73
N VAL A 78 -16.34 -4.53 -6.82
CA VAL A 78 -17.14 -4.21 -8.02
C VAL A 78 -16.24 -3.95 -9.22
N GLU A 79 -15.19 -3.14 -9.07
CA GLU A 79 -14.29 -2.82 -10.18
C GLU A 79 -13.42 -4.02 -10.60
N ILE A 80 -12.96 -4.84 -9.64
CA ILE A 80 -12.24 -6.08 -9.95
C ILE A 80 -13.11 -6.99 -10.80
N GLU A 81 -14.35 -7.26 -10.38
CA GLU A 81 -15.25 -8.14 -11.13
C GLU A 81 -15.63 -7.53 -12.50
N ARG A 82 -15.82 -6.22 -12.59
CA ARG A 82 -16.08 -5.53 -13.87
C ARG A 82 -14.93 -5.69 -14.85
N ILE A 83 -13.70 -5.38 -14.43
CA ILE A 83 -12.51 -5.47 -15.29
C ILE A 83 -12.24 -6.93 -15.65
N HIS A 84 -12.41 -7.86 -14.70
CA HIS A 84 -12.27 -9.29 -14.94
C HIS A 84 -13.27 -9.79 -15.99
N ALA A 85 -14.54 -9.36 -15.92
CA ALA A 85 -15.55 -9.72 -16.90
C ALA A 85 -15.24 -9.19 -18.31
N LEU A 86 -14.57 -8.02 -18.42
CA LEU A 86 -14.21 -7.41 -19.69
C LEU A 86 -12.96 -8.03 -20.33
N HIS A 87 -11.97 -8.41 -19.53
CA HIS A 87 -10.63 -8.77 -20.03
C HIS A 87 -10.20 -10.20 -19.69
N GLY A 88 -10.92 -10.91 -18.81
CA GLY A 88 -10.55 -12.25 -18.32
C GLY A 88 -9.31 -12.28 -17.43
N ARG A 89 -8.78 -11.12 -17.06
CA ARG A 89 -7.60 -10.91 -16.21
C ARG A 89 -7.65 -9.53 -15.57
N VAL A 90 -7.18 -9.42 -14.33
CA VAL A 90 -7.05 -8.14 -13.59
C VAL A 90 -5.72 -8.11 -12.87
N VAL A 91 -5.08 -6.93 -12.86
CA VAL A 91 -3.99 -6.63 -11.93
C VAL A 91 -4.41 -5.48 -11.02
N LEU A 92 -4.62 -5.79 -9.74
CA LEU A 92 -4.79 -4.82 -8.67
C LEU A 92 -3.40 -4.36 -8.19
N TYR A 93 -3.03 -3.14 -8.58
CA TYR A 93 -1.79 -2.50 -8.15
C TYR A 93 -2.07 -1.64 -6.90
N ASP A 94 -1.72 -2.15 -5.72
CA ASP A 94 -1.96 -1.55 -4.42
C ASP A 94 -0.84 -0.54 -4.08
N CYS A 95 -1.13 0.76 -4.23
CA CYS A 95 -0.17 1.85 -4.16
C CYS A 95 0.05 2.37 -2.72
N HIS A 96 1.30 2.36 -2.24
CA HIS A 96 1.68 2.89 -0.94
C HIS A 96 2.99 3.68 -1.00
N SER A 97 3.22 4.46 0.05
CA SER A 97 4.47 5.21 0.25
C SER A 97 4.77 5.36 1.72
N ILE A 98 6.07 5.34 2.05
CA ILE A 98 6.57 5.41 3.41
C ILE A 98 7.80 6.30 3.51
N ARG A 99 8.00 6.90 4.69
CA ARG A 99 9.27 7.54 5.04
C ARG A 99 10.42 6.55 4.89
N SER A 100 11.55 7.04 4.43
CA SER A 100 12.78 6.27 4.21
C SER A 100 13.33 5.66 5.50
N HIS A 101 13.06 6.29 6.65
CA HIS A 101 13.48 5.79 7.97
C HIS A 101 12.30 5.74 8.94
N ILE A 102 11.99 4.53 9.43
CA ILE A 102 11.05 4.31 10.53
C ILE A 102 11.65 3.26 11.48
N PRO A 103 12.53 3.68 12.42
CA PRO A 103 13.31 2.76 13.25
C PRO A 103 12.46 1.78 14.09
N ARG A 104 11.24 2.17 14.46
CA ARG A 104 10.31 1.32 15.20
C ARG A 104 9.83 0.12 14.39
N LEU A 105 9.77 0.24 13.06
CA LEU A 105 9.32 -0.82 12.16
C LEU A 105 10.50 -1.61 11.59
N PHE A 106 11.55 -0.92 11.15
CA PHE A 106 12.68 -1.53 10.45
C PHE A 106 13.99 -0.81 10.77
N GLU A 107 15.06 -1.60 10.86
CA GLU A 107 16.43 -1.08 10.91
C GLU A 107 16.90 -0.58 9.53
N GLY A 108 17.60 0.56 9.55
CA GLY A 108 18.24 1.17 8.38
C GLY A 108 17.28 1.93 7.45
N GLU A 109 17.81 2.37 6.31
CA GLU A 109 17.02 2.99 5.25
C GLU A 109 16.19 1.91 4.52
N LEU A 110 14.90 2.16 4.35
CA LEU A 110 14.02 1.32 3.54
C LEU A 110 14.35 1.43 2.05
N PRO A 111 14.35 0.32 1.29
CA PRO A 111 14.49 0.35 -0.17
C PRO A 111 13.51 1.32 -0.84
N GLN A 112 13.91 1.88 -1.99
CA GLN A 112 13.06 2.81 -2.75
C GLN A 112 11.78 2.11 -3.26
N PHE A 113 11.90 0.85 -3.66
CA PHE A 113 10.77 0.02 -4.12
C PHE A 113 10.64 -1.23 -3.25
N ASN A 114 9.57 -1.35 -2.47
CA ASN A 114 9.29 -2.56 -1.69
C ASN A 114 8.05 -3.24 -2.27
N ILE A 115 8.25 -4.41 -2.86
CA ILE A 115 7.24 -5.17 -3.57
C ILE A 115 6.65 -6.21 -2.62
N GLY A 116 5.33 -6.23 -2.45
CA GLY A 116 4.62 -7.19 -1.61
C GLY A 116 3.65 -8.06 -2.43
N THR A 117 3.85 -9.38 -2.41
CA THR A 117 3.06 -10.36 -3.18
C THR A 117 2.47 -11.47 -2.32
N ASN A 118 2.38 -11.26 -1.01
CA ASN A 118 2.01 -12.26 -0.02
C ASN A 118 2.87 -13.53 -0.16
N ASP A 119 4.20 -13.35 -0.20
CA ASP A 119 5.16 -14.44 -0.43
C ASP A 119 4.82 -15.24 -1.72
N GLY A 120 4.42 -14.54 -2.79
CA GLY A 120 4.08 -15.13 -4.09
C GLY A 120 2.66 -15.67 -4.22
N LYS A 121 1.78 -15.48 -3.22
CA LYS A 121 0.42 -16.04 -3.22
C LYS A 121 -0.63 -15.11 -3.83
N SER A 122 -0.38 -13.80 -3.90
CA SER A 122 -1.37 -12.84 -4.38
C SER A 122 -1.31 -12.56 -5.88
N CYS A 123 -0.26 -12.99 -6.58
CA CYS A 123 -0.12 -12.84 -8.03
C CYS A 123 0.71 -13.99 -8.62
N ASP A 124 0.63 -14.18 -9.94
CA ASP A 124 1.51 -15.13 -10.62
C ASP A 124 2.96 -14.64 -10.64
N GLU A 125 3.89 -15.58 -10.75
CA GLU A 125 5.33 -15.32 -10.81
C GLU A 125 5.70 -14.37 -11.96
N ALA A 126 5.02 -14.47 -13.11
CA ALA A 126 5.24 -13.59 -14.26
C ALA A 126 4.93 -12.12 -13.93
N VAL A 127 3.85 -11.86 -13.18
CA VAL A 127 3.46 -10.50 -12.74
C VAL A 127 4.51 -9.94 -11.78
N GLN A 128 4.93 -10.74 -10.79
CA GLN A 128 5.98 -10.33 -9.85
C GLN A 128 7.30 -10.03 -10.58
N THR A 129 7.71 -10.93 -11.46
CA THR A 129 8.98 -10.83 -12.21
C THR A 129 9.02 -9.59 -13.08
N LEU A 130 7.90 -9.23 -13.72
CA LEU A 130 7.79 -8.02 -14.52
C LEU A 130 8.08 -6.77 -13.67
N VAL A 131 7.42 -6.64 -12.51
CA VAL A 131 7.60 -5.49 -11.62
C VAL A 131 9.02 -5.47 -11.03
N GLN A 132 9.50 -6.63 -10.57
CA GLN A 132 10.85 -6.77 -10.03
C GLN A 132 11.92 -6.35 -11.05
N ARG A 133 11.78 -6.78 -12.31
CA ARG A 133 12.73 -6.45 -13.37
C ARG A 133 12.81 -4.95 -13.63
N ALA A 134 11.67 -4.28 -13.72
CA ALA A 134 11.64 -2.83 -13.91
C ALA A 134 12.31 -2.08 -12.75
N CYS A 135 12.12 -2.53 -11.50
CA CYS A 135 12.84 -1.99 -10.35
C CYS A 135 14.35 -2.27 -10.41
N ALA A 136 14.75 -3.50 -10.77
CA ALA A 136 16.16 -3.88 -10.86
C ALA A 136 16.94 -3.09 -11.93
N GLU A 137 16.31 -2.86 -13.09
CA GLU A 137 16.90 -2.09 -14.19
C GLU A 137 16.97 -0.58 -13.92
N SER A 138 16.29 -0.08 -12.88
CA SER A 138 16.23 1.35 -12.56
C SER A 138 17.47 1.90 -11.84
N GLY A 139 18.29 1.03 -11.24
CA GLY A 139 19.41 1.42 -10.38
C GLY A 139 19.03 1.89 -8.96
N PHE A 140 17.74 2.01 -8.64
CA PHE A 140 17.29 2.25 -7.26
C PHE A 140 17.29 0.95 -6.44
N SER A 141 17.39 1.09 -5.11
CA SER A 141 17.27 -0.05 -4.20
C SER A 141 15.85 -0.61 -4.24
N TYR A 142 15.74 -1.94 -4.24
CA TYR A 142 14.47 -2.63 -4.19
C TYR A 142 14.52 -3.90 -3.34
N VAL A 143 13.36 -4.39 -2.95
CA VAL A 143 13.20 -5.67 -2.25
C VAL A 143 11.84 -6.29 -2.56
N VAL A 144 11.76 -7.63 -2.57
CA VAL A 144 10.52 -8.39 -2.73
C VAL A 144 10.21 -9.13 -1.44
N ASN A 145 9.04 -8.90 -0.84
CA ASN A 145 8.55 -9.49 0.40
C ASN A 145 9.50 -9.37 1.62
N GLY A 146 10.52 -8.51 1.55
CA GLY A 146 11.53 -8.39 2.61
C GLY A 146 11.18 -7.40 3.71
N ARG A 147 10.43 -6.34 3.38
CA ARG A 147 9.97 -5.32 4.35
C ARG A 147 8.45 -5.33 4.46
N PHE A 148 7.78 -5.14 3.32
CA PHE A 148 6.34 -5.23 3.19
C PHE A 148 5.99 -6.44 2.33
N LYS A 149 5.14 -7.31 2.86
CA LYS A 149 4.74 -8.57 2.21
C LYS A 149 3.40 -8.49 1.50
N GLY A 150 2.75 -7.32 1.47
CA GLY A 150 1.35 -7.23 1.07
C GLY A 150 0.40 -7.27 2.28
N GLY A 151 -0.41 -6.21 2.39
CA GLY A 151 -1.44 -6.04 3.41
C GLY A 151 -2.71 -6.86 3.17
N TRP A 152 -3.81 -6.43 3.78
CA TRP A 152 -5.11 -7.08 3.63
C TRP A 152 -5.60 -7.13 2.19
N ILE A 153 -5.49 -6.02 1.44
CA ILE A 153 -5.98 -5.89 0.06
C ILE A 153 -5.36 -6.95 -0.84
N THR A 154 -4.02 -7.10 -0.84
CA THR A 154 -3.38 -8.09 -1.70
C THR A 154 -3.72 -9.53 -1.29
N ARG A 155 -3.85 -9.80 0.00
CA ARG A 155 -4.22 -11.12 0.54
C ARG A 155 -5.67 -11.49 0.26
N HIS A 156 -6.55 -10.51 0.31
CA HIS A 156 -7.99 -10.71 0.21
C HIS A 156 -8.45 -10.80 -1.25
N TYR A 157 -7.87 -9.99 -2.14
CA TYR A 157 -8.29 -9.92 -3.54
C TYR A 157 -7.38 -10.68 -4.51
N GLY A 158 -6.15 -10.99 -4.13
CA GLY A 158 -5.25 -11.79 -4.96
C GLY A 158 -5.75 -13.23 -5.06
N GLU A 159 -6.21 -13.62 -6.24
CA GLU A 159 -6.69 -14.97 -6.55
C GLU A 159 -6.14 -15.40 -7.93
N PRO A 160 -4.84 -15.74 -8.02
CA PRO A 160 -4.18 -15.94 -9.31
C PRO A 160 -4.78 -17.09 -10.13
N ALA A 161 -5.34 -18.11 -9.47
CA ALA A 161 -6.07 -19.20 -10.13
C ALA A 161 -7.31 -18.73 -10.94
N ARG A 162 -7.83 -17.53 -10.66
CA ARG A 162 -8.89 -16.85 -11.42
C ARG A 162 -8.36 -15.71 -12.29
N ASN A 163 -7.05 -15.61 -12.55
CA ASN A 163 -6.41 -14.47 -13.24
C ASN A 163 -6.67 -13.11 -12.57
N ILE A 164 -6.89 -13.10 -11.24
CA ILE A 164 -6.97 -11.88 -10.45
C ILE A 164 -5.67 -11.77 -9.66
N HIS A 165 -4.79 -10.89 -10.10
CA HIS A 165 -3.49 -10.69 -9.47
C HIS A 165 -3.52 -9.42 -8.63
N ALA A 166 -2.93 -9.46 -7.44
CA ALA A 166 -2.77 -8.29 -6.59
C ALA A 166 -1.31 -8.15 -6.15
N ILE A 167 -0.77 -6.95 -6.28
CA ILE A 167 0.62 -6.62 -5.94
C ILE A 167 0.67 -5.29 -5.19
N GLN A 168 1.37 -5.26 -4.07
CA GLN A 168 1.63 -4.04 -3.32
C GLN A 168 2.94 -3.42 -3.78
N MET A 169 2.94 -2.11 -3.98
CA MET A 169 4.15 -1.31 -4.11
C MET A 169 4.20 -0.29 -2.98
N GLU A 170 5.22 -0.39 -2.12
CA GLU A 170 5.53 0.61 -1.11
C GLU A 170 6.78 1.40 -1.51
N LEU A 171 6.58 2.70 -1.78
CA LEU A 171 7.60 3.61 -2.27
C LEU A 171 8.26 4.39 -1.13
N GLY A 172 9.59 4.53 -1.15
CA GLY A 172 10.25 5.55 -0.33
C GLY A 172 9.85 6.97 -0.77
N CYS A 173 9.36 7.81 0.14
CA CYS A 173 8.93 9.18 -0.16
C CYS A 173 10.02 10.00 -0.89
N ARG A 174 11.30 9.78 -0.55
CA ARG A 174 12.48 10.41 -1.20
C ARG A 174 12.50 10.30 -2.73
N GLY A 175 11.83 9.31 -3.30
CA GLY A 175 11.75 9.11 -4.75
C GLY A 175 10.88 10.14 -5.48
N TYR A 176 9.99 10.83 -4.79
CA TYR A 176 9.04 11.77 -5.40
C TYR A 176 8.79 13.05 -4.61
N MET A 177 9.35 13.22 -3.41
CA MET A 177 9.29 14.44 -2.61
C MET A 177 10.59 14.61 -1.82
N ASP A 178 10.81 15.81 -1.27
CA ASP A 178 11.93 16.03 -0.34
C ASP A 178 11.55 15.52 1.05
N GLU A 179 12.30 14.56 1.57
CA GLU A 179 12.02 13.99 2.88
C GLU A 179 12.88 14.68 3.94
N PRO A 180 12.31 15.53 4.81
CA PRO A 180 13.07 16.15 5.88
C PRO A 180 13.50 15.10 6.92
N LEU A 181 14.68 15.29 7.51
CA LEU A 181 15.20 14.43 8.57
C LEU A 181 15.74 15.33 9.70
N PRO A 182 15.09 15.38 10.88
CA PRO A 182 13.87 14.66 11.27
C PRO A 182 12.58 15.21 10.62
N VAL A 183 11.52 14.39 10.61
CA VAL A 183 10.16 14.79 10.20
C VAL A 183 9.39 15.31 11.42
N ASP A 184 8.70 16.45 11.28
CA ASP A 184 7.76 16.98 12.27
C ASP A 184 6.57 17.69 11.59
N GLU A 185 5.59 18.12 12.39
CA GLU A 185 4.39 18.81 11.89
C GLU A 185 4.68 20.15 11.20
N ALA A 186 5.80 20.80 11.50
CA ALA A 186 6.16 22.09 10.92
C ALA A 186 6.82 21.95 9.54
N ASN A 187 7.41 20.78 9.25
CA ASN A 187 8.16 20.52 8.02
C ASN A 187 7.53 19.49 7.08
N TRP A 188 6.40 18.89 7.45
CA TRP A 188 5.73 17.82 6.70
C TRP A 188 4.23 18.09 6.46
N PRO A 189 3.69 17.76 5.28
CA PRO A 189 4.38 17.21 4.10
C PRO A 189 5.10 18.29 3.29
N THR A 190 6.14 17.89 2.56
CA THR A 190 6.81 18.76 1.58
C THR A 190 6.14 18.69 0.20
N PRO A 191 6.38 19.67 -0.69
CA PRO A 191 5.90 19.61 -2.06
C PRO A 191 6.44 18.41 -2.84
N LEU A 192 5.63 17.88 -3.76
CA LEU A 192 6.04 16.80 -4.67
C LEU A 192 7.05 17.34 -5.71
N LYS A 193 8.07 16.55 -6.02
CA LYS A 193 9.00 16.78 -7.12
C LYS A 193 8.30 16.57 -8.46
N ARG A 194 8.54 17.48 -9.41
CA ARG A 194 7.99 17.41 -10.76
C ARG A 194 9.11 17.69 -11.78
N PRO A 195 9.55 16.69 -12.57
CA PRO A 195 9.16 15.27 -12.50
C PRO A 195 9.67 14.59 -11.22
N ALA A 196 8.98 13.54 -10.78
CA ALA A 196 9.49 12.67 -9.72
C ALA A 196 10.60 11.76 -10.26
N LEU A 197 11.63 11.47 -9.45
CA LEU A 197 12.78 10.66 -9.89
C LEU A 197 12.38 9.24 -10.27
N ILE A 198 11.38 8.68 -9.59
CA ILE A 198 10.88 7.33 -9.81
C ILE A 198 9.82 7.22 -10.91
N GLN A 199 9.37 8.35 -11.48
CA GLN A 199 8.25 8.36 -12.44
C GLN A 199 8.49 7.45 -13.65
N PRO A 200 9.67 7.44 -14.32
CA PRO A 200 9.90 6.56 -15.48
C PRO A 200 9.80 5.07 -15.13
N VAL A 201 10.20 4.69 -13.91
CA VAL A 201 10.12 3.30 -13.44
C VAL A 201 8.66 2.89 -13.25
N LEU A 202 7.86 3.76 -12.60
CA LEU A 202 6.43 3.51 -12.41
C LEU A 202 5.68 3.45 -13.75
N GLU A 203 6.02 4.30 -14.70
CA GLU A 203 5.44 4.23 -16.05
C GLU A 203 5.76 2.90 -16.74
N THR A 204 7.00 2.42 -16.62
CA THR A 204 7.42 1.12 -17.17
C THR A 204 6.66 -0.03 -16.54
N ILE A 205 6.55 -0.03 -15.19
CA ILE A 205 5.78 -1.03 -14.44
C ILE A 205 4.32 -1.05 -14.91
N LEU A 206 3.64 0.10 -14.86
CA LEU A 206 2.21 0.17 -15.14
C LEU A 206 1.90 -0.18 -16.60
N LYS A 207 2.72 0.26 -17.56
CA LYS A 207 2.58 -0.14 -18.98
C LYS A 207 2.74 -1.65 -19.14
N GLY A 208 3.71 -2.25 -18.48
CA GLY A 208 3.94 -3.69 -18.54
C GLY A 208 2.81 -4.51 -17.90
N LEU A 209 2.17 -4.00 -16.83
CA LEU A 209 1.04 -4.67 -16.19
C LEU A 209 -0.25 -4.62 -17.03
N CYS A 210 -0.40 -3.59 -17.86
CA CYS A 210 -1.55 -3.41 -18.76
C CYS A 210 -1.40 -4.12 -20.11
N ALA A 211 -0.22 -4.67 -20.42
CA ALA A 211 0.04 -5.43 -21.64
C ALA A 211 -0.48 -6.88 -21.52
#